data_AF-A0A1B8TX12-F1
#
_entry.id   AF-A0A1B8TX12-F1
#
_cell.length_a   1.000
_cell.length_b   1.000
_cell.length_c   1.000
_cell.angle_alpha   90.00
_cell.angle_beta   90.00
_cell.angle_gamma   90.00
#
_symmetry.space_group_name_H-M   'P 1'
#
loop_
_entity.id
_entity.type
_entity.pdbx_description
1 polymer ?
#
loop_
_entity_poly.entity_id
_entity_poly.type
_entity_poly.pdbx_seq_one_letter_code
_entity_poly.pdbx_strand_id
1 'polypeptide(L)'
;MKAIKKIGFIICLLILASCSSTKNISTIDRDGSSFEKAIIVNSISEEYEYARKVCSNCQLLGQSLTFNKKKKPFDVLEFKKENDEKVSYYFDISKFFGKGF
;
A
#
# COMPACT_ATOMS: atom_id res chain seq x y z
N MET A 1 -47.18 -37.12 -38.04
CA MET A 1 -46.49 -37.20 -39.35
C MET A 1 -46.37 -35.80 -39.92
N LYS A 2 -45.13 -35.32 -40.18
CA LYS A 2 -44.71 -34.19 -41.05
C LYS A 2 -45.38 -32.80 -40.79
N ALA A 3 -44.72 -31.65 -40.77
CA ALA A 3 -43.54 -31.24 -41.51
C ALA A 3 -42.79 -30.06 -40.85
N ILE A 4 -41.54 -29.95 -41.29
CA ILE A 4 -40.46 -29.01 -41.01
C ILE A 4 -40.81 -27.54 -41.31
N LYS A 5 -40.26 -26.60 -40.52
CA LYS A 5 -39.62 -25.39 -41.05
C LYS A 5 -38.35 -25.04 -40.24
N LYS A 6 -37.19 -25.20 -40.87
CA LYS A 6 -35.93 -24.60 -40.41
C LYS A 6 -35.95 -23.12 -40.79
N ILE A 7 -35.91 -22.24 -39.80
CA ILE A 7 -35.44 -20.84 -39.87
C ILE A 7 -34.80 -20.64 -38.49
N GLY A 8 -33.48 -20.64 -38.35
CA GLY A 8 -32.62 -19.57 -38.83
C GLY A 8 -32.55 -18.50 -37.74
N PHE A 9 -31.87 -18.78 -36.63
CA PHE A 9 -31.62 -17.77 -35.59
C PHE A 9 -30.11 -17.66 -35.33
N ILE A 10 -29.50 -16.88 -36.22
CA ILE A 10 -28.63 -15.75 -35.89
C ILE A 10 -27.58 -16.06 -34.81
N ILE A 11 -26.38 -16.30 -35.32
CA ILE A 11 -25.09 -16.08 -34.68
C ILE A 11 -25.12 -14.71 -33.99
N CYS A 12 -25.23 -14.71 -32.66
CA CYS A 12 -24.93 -13.53 -31.85
C CYS A 12 -23.45 -13.61 -31.46
N LEU A 13 -22.61 -13.21 -32.40
CA LEU A 13 -21.22 -12.86 -32.18
C LEU A 13 -21.21 -11.50 -31.48
N LEU A 14 -21.27 -11.49 -30.14
CA LEU A 14 -21.13 -10.25 -29.38
C LEU A 14 -20.19 -10.45 -28.19
N ILE A 15 -18.98 -9.94 -28.44
CA ILE A 15 -18.08 -9.23 -27.53
C ILE A 15 -17.54 -10.04 -26.34
N LEU A 16 -16.42 -10.71 -26.59
CA LEU A 16 -15.37 -10.83 -25.59
C LEU A 16 -14.94 -9.41 -25.20
N ALA A 17 -15.51 -8.88 -24.12
CA ALA A 17 -14.97 -7.73 -23.43
C ALA A 17 -13.64 -8.16 -22.80
N SER A 18 -12.56 -8.11 -23.58
CA SER A 18 -11.21 -8.13 -23.06
C SER A 18 -11.01 -6.85 -22.25
N CYS A 19 -11.34 -6.87 -20.97
CA CYS A 19 -10.74 -5.97 -20.00
C CYS A 19 -9.25 -6.33 -19.91
N SER A 20 -8.46 -5.84 -20.87
CA SER A 20 -7.03 -5.68 -20.70
C SER A 20 -6.85 -4.61 -19.62
N SER A 21 -6.88 -5.04 -18.37
CA SER A 21 -6.37 -4.23 -17.26
C SER A 21 -4.87 -4.13 -17.48
N THR A 22 -4.49 -3.16 -18.32
CA THR A 22 -3.13 -2.65 -18.34
C THR A 22 -2.88 -2.20 -16.91
N LYS A 23 -2.11 -3.00 -16.16
CA LYS A 23 -1.49 -2.54 -14.93
C LYS A 23 -0.56 -1.42 -15.35
N ASN A 24 -1.11 -0.21 -15.40
CA ASN A 24 -0.35 1.02 -15.36
C ASN A 24 0.61 0.81 -14.20
N ILE A 25 1.92 0.92 -14.44
CA ILE A 25 2.92 0.81 -13.38
C ILE A 25 2.63 1.96 -12.44
N SER A 26 1.78 1.70 -11.47
CA SER A 26 1.43 2.62 -10.41
C SER A 26 2.76 2.91 -9.73
N THR A 27 3.25 4.14 -9.86
CA THR A 27 4.14 4.70 -8.85
C THR A 27 3.48 4.42 -7.52
N ILE A 28 4.01 3.43 -6.79
CA ILE A 28 3.45 3.02 -5.50
C ILE A 28 3.58 4.26 -4.62
N ASP A 29 2.43 4.84 -4.27
CA ASP A 29 2.39 5.98 -3.38
C ASP A 29 2.85 5.52 -1.99
N ARG A 30 3.97 6.07 -1.54
CA ARG A 30 4.64 5.67 -0.29
C ARG A 30 4.19 6.57 0.85
N ASP A 31 2.91 6.44 1.18
CA ASP A 31 2.25 7.21 2.24
C ASP A 31 2.53 6.67 3.66
N GLY A 32 3.17 5.51 3.78
CA GLY A 32 3.47 4.87 5.05
C GLY A 32 2.30 4.18 5.73
N SER A 33 1.18 3.95 5.05
CA SER A 33 -0.01 3.29 5.64
C SER A 33 0.09 1.77 5.77
N SER A 34 1.10 1.15 5.15
CA SER A 34 1.37 -0.29 5.24
C SER A 34 2.84 -0.61 4.96
N PHE A 35 3.23 -1.87 5.12
CA PHE A 35 4.56 -2.35 4.73
C PHE A 35 4.90 -2.15 3.25
N GLU A 36 3.91 -2.31 2.36
CA GLU A 36 4.07 -2.16 0.91
C GLU A 36 4.25 -0.69 0.53
N LYS A 37 3.59 0.20 1.26
CA LYS A 37 3.63 1.65 1.09
C LYS A 37 4.60 2.34 2.04
N ALA A 38 5.49 1.59 2.68
CA ALA A 38 6.41 2.13 3.67
C ALA A 38 7.28 3.25 3.09
N ILE A 39 7.48 4.29 3.90
CA ILE A 39 8.32 5.45 3.58
C ILE A 39 9.78 5.01 3.69
N ILE A 40 10.57 5.22 2.64
CA ILE A 40 11.99 4.88 2.67
C ILE A 40 12.75 6.07 3.25
N VAL A 41 13.50 5.81 4.32
CA VAL A 41 14.31 6.82 5.02
C VAL A 41 15.76 6.38 5.11
N ASN A 42 16.67 7.33 5.11
CA ASN A 42 18.12 7.10 5.15
C ASN A 42 18.72 7.31 6.54
N SER A 43 17.97 7.91 7.47
CA SER A 43 18.39 8.13 8.85
C SER A 43 17.19 8.22 9.79
N ILE A 44 17.45 8.11 11.10
CA ILE A 44 16.47 8.34 12.16
C ILE A 44 15.95 9.80 12.12
N SER A 45 16.81 10.78 11.82
CA SER A 45 16.38 12.18 11.71
C SER A 45 15.32 12.36 10.62
N GLU A 46 15.54 11.75 9.45
CA GLU A 46 14.61 11.82 8.31
C GLU A 46 13.25 11.21 8.64
N GLU A 47 13.22 10.09 9.37
CA GLU A 47 11.98 9.46 9.86
C GLU A 47 11.18 10.41 10.75
N TYR A 48 11.81 10.95 11.79
CA TYR A 48 11.15 11.84 12.74
C TYR A 48 10.72 13.17 12.08
N GLU A 49 11.49 13.68 11.12
CA GLU A 49 11.10 14.84 10.31
C GLU A 49 9.87 14.56 9.46
N TYR A 50 9.81 13.39 8.81
CA TYR A 50 8.64 12.99 8.04
C TYR A 50 7.42 12.87 8.94
N ALA A 51 7.53 12.13 10.05
CA ALA A 51 6.41 11.87 10.96
C ALA A 51 5.80 13.18 11.51
N ARG A 52 6.65 14.16 11.87
CA ARG A 52 6.19 15.50 12.31
C ARG A 52 5.53 16.31 11.20
N LYS A 53 5.94 16.13 9.94
CA LYS A 53 5.31 16.83 8.79
C LYS A 53 3.92 16.29 8.50
N VAL A 54 3.71 14.97 8.53
CA VAL A 54 2.39 14.38 8.26
C VAL A 54 1.45 14.42 9.47
N CYS A 55 1.99 14.47 10.69
CA CYS A 55 1.20 14.41 11.93
C CYS A 55 1.70 15.46 12.94
N SER A 56 1.57 16.76 12.61
CA SER A 56 2.18 17.86 13.39
C SER A 56 1.67 17.98 14.83
N ASN A 57 0.40 17.67 15.07
CA ASN A 57 -0.25 17.79 16.38
C ASN A 57 -0.55 16.42 17.02
N CYS A 58 0.06 15.36 16.51
CA CYS A 58 -0.20 14.03 16.99
C CYS A 58 0.70 13.67 18.18
N GLN A 59 0.13 12.99 19.17
CA GLN A 59 0.90 12.45 20.29
C GLN A 59 1.53 11.12 19.84
N LEU A 60 2.86 11.01 19.89
CA LEU A 60 3.54 9.73 19.73
C LEU A 60 3.16 8.80 20.89
N LEU A 61 2.54 7.67 20.58
CA LEU A 61 2.17 6.65 21.55
C LEU A 61 3.27 5.61 21.73
N GLY A 62 3.98 5.27 20.65
CA GLY A 62 5.01 4.25 20.69
C GLY A 62 5.73 4.06 19.37
N GLN A 63 6.83 3.34 19.46
CA GLN A 63 7.70 2.95 18.36
C GLN A 63 7.99 1.46 18.46
N SER A 64 8.00 0.75 17.33
CA SER A 64 8.28 -0.68 17.31
C SER A 64 9.08 -1.10 16.08
N LEU A 65 10.19 -1.79 16.34
CA LEU A 65 10.96 -2.50 15.33
C LEU A 65 10.22 -3.79 14.93
N THR A 66 9.94 -3.93 13.64
CA THR A 66 9.27 -5.11 13.10
C THR A 66 9.94 -5.59 11.81
N PHE A 67 9.63 -6.82 11.43
CA PHE A 67 10.16 -7.44 10.21
C PHE A 67 9.01 -7.99 9.39
N ASN A 68 9.03 -7.72 8.08
CA ASN A 68 8.09 -8.38 7.18
C ASN A 68 8.47 -9.87 6.98
N LYS A 69 7.64 -10.58 6.21
CA LYS A 69 7.87 -12.00 5.86
C LYS A 69 9.23 -12.27 5.18
N LYS A 70 9.85 -11.24 4.59
CA LYS A 70 11.17 -11.31 3.91
C LYS A 70 12.32 -10.87 4.83
N LYS A 71 12.09 -10.75 6.14
CA LYS A 71 13.07 -10.27 7.15
C LYS A 71 13.61 -8.86 6.86
N LYS A 72 12.86 -8.05 6.12
CA LYS A 72 13.23 -6.65 5.90
C LYS A 72 12.83 -5.85 7.15
N PRO A 73 13.74 -5.03 7.72
CA PRO A 73 13.47 -4.26 8.93
C PRO A 73 12.59 -3.04 8.62
N PHE A 74 11.63 -2.80 9.50
CA PHE A 74 10.79 -1.62 9.50
C PHE A 74 10.71 -1.04 10.89
N ASP A 75 10.57 0.26 10.95
CA ASP A 75 10.13 0.94 12.16
C ASP A 75 8.67 1.34 12.00
N VAL A 76 7.88 1.19 13.05
CA VAL A 76 6.46 1.54 13.07
C VAL A 76 6.21 2.49 14.20
N LEU A 77 5.83 3.72 13.85
CA LEU A 77 5.45 4.77 14.79
C LEU A 77 3.94 4.81 14.93
N GLU A 78 3.43 4.59 16.14
CA GLU A 78 2.01 4.74 16.48
C GLU A 78 1.76 6.13 17.07
N PHE A 79 0.79 6.85 16.51
CA PHE A 79 0.39 8.16 16.94
C PHE A 79 -1.10 8.19 17.31
N LYS A 80 -1.44 9.09 18.22
CA LYS A 80 -2.80 9.50 18.54
C LYS A 80 -3.04 10.90 17.97
N LYS A 81 -4.08 11.03 17.15
CA LYS A 81 -4.55 12.30 16.60
C LYS A 81 -5.40 13.05 17.65
N GLU A 82 -5.69 14.32 17.36
CA GLU A 82 -6.54 15.17 18.23
C GLU A 82 -7.96 14.62 18.44
N ASN A 83 -8.49 13.88 17.45
CA ASN A 83 -9.80 13.23 17.50
C ASN A 83 -9.78 11.86 18.22
N ASP A 84 -8.74 11.58 19.01
CA ASP A 84 -8.47 10.29 19.68
C ASP A 84 -8.22 9.09 18.74
N GLU A 85 -8.23 9.29 17.42
CA GLU A 85 -7.94 8.24 16.44
C GLU A 85 -6.46 7.85 16.47
N LYS A 86 -6.19 6.56 16.36
CA LYS A 86 -4.84 6.02 16.26
C LYS A 86 -4.44 5.83 14.81
N VAL A 87 -3.21 6.22 14.47
CA VAL A 87 -2.61 6.01 13.16
C VAL A 87 -1.20 5.44 13.31
N SER A 88 -0.81 4.56 12.40
CA SER A 88 0.54 4.00 12.35
C SER A 88 1.20 4.37 11.04
N TYR A 89 2.46 4.80 11.11
CA TYR A 89 3.31 5.03 9.94
C TYR A 89 4.43 4.01 9.90
N TYR A 90 4.61 3.39 8.73
CA TYR A 90 5.58 2.34 8.49
C TYR A 90 6.78 2.91 7.72
N PHE A 91 7.97 2.77 8.30
CA PHE A 91 9.23 3.26 7.74
C PHE A 91 10.14 2.09 7.37
N ASP A 92 10.64 2.09 6.14
CA ASP A 92 11.68 1.19 5.68
C ASP A 92 13.05 1.72 6.10
N ILE A 93 13.58 1.12 7.16
CA ILE A 93 14.86 1.49 7.77
C ILE A 93 16.04 0.64 7.27
N SER A 94 15.84 -0.16 6.20
CA SER A 94 16.86 -1.08 5.67
C SER A 94 18.16 -0.38 5.25
N LYS A 95 18.12 0.94 5.04
CA LYS A 95 19.28 1.73 4.65
C LYS A 95 20.31 1.85 5.77
N PHE A 96 19.88 1.94 7.03
CA PHE A 96 20.76 2.20 8.18
C PHE A 96 20.64 1.17 9.31
N PHE A 97 19.57 0.37 9.35
CA PHE A 97 19.40 -0.66 10.38
C PHE A 97 20.60 -1.62 10.42
N GLY A 98 21.19 -1.79 11.61
CA GLY A 98 22.34 -2.67 11.84
C GLY A 98 23.70 -2.16 11.37
N LYS A 99 23.78 -0.92 10.85
CA LYS A 99 25.04 -0.34 10.33
C LYS A 99 25.74 0.63 11.29
N GLY A 100 25.17 0.87 12.48
CA GLY A 100 25.53 2.00 13.32
C GLY A 100 24.88 3.28 12.82
N PHE A 101 24.42 4.11 13.75
CA PHE A 101 23.73 5.37 13.50
C PHE A 101 24.71 6.55 13.58
#